data_AF-A0A1V6NWK0-F1
#
_entry.id   AF-A0A1V6NWK0-F1
#
_cell.length_a   1.000
_cell.length_b   1.000
_cell.length_c   1.000
_cell.angle_alpha   90.00
_cell.angle_beta   90.00
_cell.angle_gamma   90.00
#
_symmetry.space_group_name_H-M   'P 1'
#
loop_
_entity.id
_entity.type
_entity.pdbx_description
1 polymer ?
#
loop_
_entity_poly.entity_id
_entity_poly.type
_entity_poly.pdbx_seq_one_letter_code
_entity_poly.pdbx_strand_id
1 'polypeptide(L)'
;MLVSLESLTAFLACLSAGYALQIPSDTPLSELISSAKAHLAQGSPRDAVVYFDAAVSRDPTNYITIFQRGAAYLSIGKNSQASSDFDRVLELKPDFEGALLQRSRLNARSAHWQEALQDLERAGKKSTNDYKELEAARDAATLALKAEKQGAWETCVSEANVAILKANTALSLRQTRAHCHFEKGETEEGLSDLAHVLQMSPSLVEPHLQMSSMLFYSLGDSDRGLAQIRKCLHADPDSKPCNRLYRRERKLAKQLEKLHTALGARKFSNAANLMVGDSESTGLIADVKADVEEARQANHIHRLAPDNLYTFLVEKTCEAYREMRMIKKAGPYCAEALQLVPHSLAGLLYKAQVALDEDRFEDAIRTLESAKEHHPGSQEAQSLQQKAQTLLKRSKQKDYYKVLGISRDADDRTIKRAYRQLVKQHHPDKANAQGVSKEEAEKKMAAINEAYEVLSDSELRTRFDNGDDPNDPESQQRGSQFQGNPFGGGGQQFFFQQGGPQFQGGFKFPGGFR
;
A
#
# COMPACT_ATOMS: atom_id res chain seq x y z
N MET A 1 31.21 50.86 25.40
CA MET A 1 31.15 51.06 23.93
C MET A 1 30.65 49.75 23.34
N LEU A 2 29.38 49.71 22.94
CA LEU A 2 28.74 48.58 22.28
C LEU A 2 28.94 48.74 20.78
N VAL A 3 29.65 47.81 20.14
CA VAL A 3 29.77 47.72 18.69
C VAL A 3 28.64 46.81 18.20
N SER A 4 27.88 47.28 17.20
CA SER A 4 26.68 46.63 16.66
C SER A 4 26.99 45.33 15.91
N LEU A 5 26.10 44.34 16.02
CA LEU A 5 26.21 43.05 15.31
C LEU A 5 26.19 43.18 13.77
N GLU A 6 25.71 44.30 13.22
CA GLU A 6 25.72 44.56 11.77
C GLU A 6 27.12 44.79 11.18
N SER A 7 28.10 45.17 12.01
CA SER A 7 29.50 45.34 11.55
C SER A 7 30.30 44.04 11.46
N LEU A 8 29.78 42.91 11.97
CA LEU A 8 30.44 41.60 11.88
C LEU A 8 30.04 40.82 10.62
N THR A 9 28.90 41.11 10.00
CA THR A 9 28.45 40.44 8.78
C THR A 9 29.05 41.03 7.50
N ALA A 10 29.46 42.30 7.52
CA ALA A 10 30.16 42.92 6.38
C ALA A 10 31.64 42.50 6.27
N PHE A 11 32.28 42.07 7.37
CA PHE A 11 33.68 41.61 7.35
C PHE A 11 33.84 40.12 7.01
N LEU A 12 32.78 39.32 7.13
CA LEU A 12 32.75 37.91 6.71
C LEU A 12 32.28 37.72 5.26
N ALA A 13 31.76 38.77 4.61
CA ALA A 13 31.31 38.73 3.21
C ALA A 13 32.42 38.99 2.17
N CYS A 14 33.67 39.25 2.57
CA CYS A 14 34.80 39.50 1.67
C CYS A 14 35.92 38.43 1.72
N LEU A 15 35.71 37.30 2.40
CA LEU A 15 36.69 36.19 2.43
C LEU A 15 36.32 35.00 1.53
N SER A 16 35.25 35.12 0.73
CA SER A 16 34.93 34.20 -0.36
C SER A 16 35.31 34.77 -1.74
N ALA A 17 36.30 35.66 -1.79
CA ALA A 17 37.12 35.77 -3.00
C ALA A 17 37.95 34.49 -3.05
N GLY A 18 37.46 33.47 -3.76
CA GLY A 18 38.24 32.28 -4.04
C GLY A 18 39.62 32.71 -4.53
N TYR A 19 40.68 32.19 -3.92
CA TYR A 19 42.01 32.25 -4.51
C TYR A 19 41.92 31.55 -5.86
N ALA A 20 41.59 32.29 -6.93
CA ALA A 20 41.86 31.85 -8.27
C ALA A 20 43.37 31.64 -8.31
N LEU A 21 43.79 30.40 -8.49
CA LEU A 21 45.19 30.02 -8.53
C LEU A 21 45.87 30.83 -9.63
N GLN A 22 46.58 31.90 -9.25
CA GLN A 22 47.16 32.83 -10.20
C GLN A 22 48.53 32.29 -10.61
N ILE A 23 48.55 31.52 -11.70
CA ILE A 23 49.78 30.98 -12.28
C ILE A 23 50.56 32.15 -12.93
N PRO A 24 51.81 32.41 -12.51
CA PRO A 24 52.63 33.45 -13.14
C PRO A 24 52.77 33.26 -14.66
N SER A 25 52.72 34.37 -15.43
CA SER A 25 52.78 34.31 -16.89
C SER A 25 54.15 33.85 -17.43
N ASP A 26 55.18 33.82 -16.59
CA ASP A 26 56.53 33.36 -16.89
C ASP A 26 56.80 31.93 -16.42
N THR A 27 55.84 31.24 -15.77
CA THR A 27 56.03 29.86 -15.31
C THR A 27 56.39 28.93 -16.50
N PRO A 28 57.53 28.22 -16.44
CA PRO A 28 57.97 27.32 -17.50
C PRO A 28 57.02 26.15 -17.73
N LEU A 29 56.92 25.67 -18.98
CA LEU A 29 56.06 24.52 -19.35
C LEU A 29 56.35 23.27 -18.52
N SER A 30 57.62 22.98 -18.25
CA SER A 30 58.03 21.82 -17.42
C SER A 30 57.50 21.94 -15.99
N GLU A 31 57.51 23.15 -15.44
CA GLU A 31 57.00 23.42 -14.10
C GLU A 31 55.47 23.26 -14.08
N LEU A 32 54.76 23.83 -15.05
CA LEU A 32 53.30 23.65 -15.20
C LEU A 32 52.89 22.16 -15.23
N ILE A 33 53.57 21.35 -16.04
CA ILE A 33 53.30 19.91 -16.13
C ILE A 33 53.62 19.20 -14.82
N SER A 34 54.71 19.57 -14.15
CA SER A 34 55.11 18.97 -12.88
C SER A 34 54.11 19.29 -11.75
N SER A 35 53.66 20.54 -11.65
CA SER A 35 52.63 20.99 -10.72
C SER A 35 51.30 20.27 -10.98
N ALA A 36 50.89 20.17 -12.25
CA ALA A 36 49.67 19.44 -12.62
C ALA A 36 49.71 17.97 -12.14
N LYS A 37 50.83 17.29 -12.38
CA LYS A 37 51.03 15.89 -11.92
C LYS A 37 51.07 15.79 -10.39
N ALA A 38 51.70 16.74 -9.70
CA ALA A 38 51.72 16.78 -8.25
C ALA A 38 50.31 16.92 -7.67
N HIS A 39 49.47 17.80 -8.24
CA HIS A 39 48.08 17.93 -7.85
C HIS A 39 47.26 16.65 -8.10
N LEU A 40 47.47 15.95 -9.22
CA LEU A 40 46.85 14.64 -9.44
C LEU A 40 47.27 13.62 -8.37
N ALA A 41 48.56 13.55 -8.04
CA ALA A 41 49.08 12.63 -7.03
C ALA A 41 48.52 12.94 -5.62
N GLN A 42 48.19 14.20 -5.35
CA GLN A 42 47.56 14.64 -4.10
C GLN A 42 46.03 14.47 -4.09
N GLY A 43 45.44 13.89 -5.13
CA GLY A 43 43.98 13.75 -5.22
C GLY A 43 43.24 15.07 -5.45
N SER A 44 43.92 16.07 -6.02
CA SER A 44 43.38 17.40 -6.33
C SER A 44 43.25 17.63 -7.85
N PRO A 45 42.40 16.85 -8.57
CA PRO A 45 42.34 16.90 -10.02
C PRO A 45 41.75 18.21 -10.58
N ARG A 46 40.97 18.96 -9.78
CA ARG A 46 40.47 20.28 -10.18
C ARG A 46 41.61 21.28 -10.37
N ASP A 47 42.58 21.31 -9.45
CA ASP A 47 43.75 22.18 -9.54
C ASP A 47 44.71 21.69 -10.63
N ALA A 48 44.86 20.37 -10.79
CA ALA A 48 45.64 19.79 -11.87
C ALA A 48 45.17 20.26 -13.25
N VAL A 49 43.84 20.34 -13.46
CA VAL A 49 43.27 20.86 -14.72
C VAL A 49 43.71 22.30 -14.99
N VAL A 50 43.78 23.16 -13.98
CA VAL A 50 44.21 24.57 -14.15
C VAL A 50 45.65 24.65 -14.68
N TYR A 51 46.56 23.88 -14.10
CA TYR A 51 47.94 23.82 -14.59
C TYR A 51 48.06 23.15 -15.96
N PHE A 52 47.27 22.11 -16.24
CA PHE A 52 47.23 21.50 -17.56
C PHE A 52 46.67 22.44 -18.62
N ASP A 53 45.65 23.25 -18.32
CA ASP A 53 45.12 24.26 -19.24
C ASP A 53 46.19 25.31 -19.59
N ALA A 54 46.94 25.77 -18.59
CA ALA A 54 48.09 26.66 -18.82
C ALA A 54 49.17 25.97 -19.67
N ALA A 55 49.50 24.71 -19.38
CA ALA A 55 50.50 23.95 -20.12
C ALA A 55 50.10 23.72 -21.59
N VAL A 56 48.84 23.35 -21.86
CA VAL A 56 48.31 23.17 -23.22
C VAL A 56 48.26 24.50 -23.97
N SER A 57 48.00 25.62 -23.27
CA SER A 57 48.04 26.95 -23.90
C SER A 57 49.46 27.36 -24.33
N ARG A 58 50.50 26.88 -23.64
CA ARG A 58 51.91 27.10 -24.02
C ARG A 58 52.38 26.20 -25.15
N ASP A 59 51.94 24.95 -25.14
CA ASP A 59 52.25 23.98 -26.18
C ASP A 59 50.99 23.19 -26.56
N PRO A 60 50.22 23.68 -27.56
CA PRO A 60 48.98 23.05 -28.01
C PRO A 60 49.21 21.80 -28.87
N THR A 61 50.47 21.40 -29.09
CA THR A 61 50.83 20.22 -29.91
C THR A 61 51.32 19.04 -29.07
N ASN A 62 51.55 19.26 -27.77
CA ASN A 62 51.95 18.19 -26.87
C ASN A 62 50.77 17.29 -26.49
N TYR A 63 50.56 16.26 -27.32
CA TYR A 63 49.49 15.28 -27.13
C TYR A 63 49.55 14.56 -25.76
N ILE A 64 50.71 14.44 -25.12
CA ILE A 64 50.83 13.81 -23.79
C ILE A 64 50.19 14.71 -22.73
N THR A 65 50.46 16.01 -22.78
CA THR A 65 49.86 16.99 -21.86
C THR A 65 48.35 17.09 -22.07
N ILE A 66 47.90 17.10 -23.33
CA ILE A 66 46.46 17.10 -23.67
C ILE A 66 45.79 15.82 -23.15
N PHE A 67 46.41 14.65 -23.34
CA PHE A 67 45.89 13.39 -22.81
C PHE A 67 45.79 13.40 -21.28
N GLN A 68 46.80 13.90 -20.58
CA GLN A 68 46.79 14.01 -19.12
C GLN A 68 45.71 14.97 -18.63
N ARG A 69 45.45 16.06 -19.36
CA ARG A 69 44.33 16.97 -19.11
C ARG A 69 42.98 16.26 -19.30
N GLY A 70 42.81 15.53 -20.40
CA GLY A 70 41.60 14.73 -20.64
C GLY A 70 41.35 13.71 -19.54
N ALA A 71 42.40 13.04 -19.06
CA ALA A 71 42.30 12.12 -17.91
C ALA A 71 41.94 12.84 -16.60
N ALA A 72 42.49 14.03 -16.36
CA ALA A 72 42.12 14.87 -15.22
C ALA A 72 40.64 15.29 -15.32
N TYR A 73 40.15 15.69 -16.49
CA TYR A 73 38.74 15.98 -16.74
C TYR A 73 37.82 14.78 -16.45
N LEU A 74 38.21 13.57 -16.87
CA LEU A 74 37.47 12.34 -16.54
C LEU A 74 37.33 12.14 -15.02
N SER A 75 38.41 12.34 -14.26
CA SER A 75 38.43 12.13 -12.81
C SER A 75 37.48 13.07 -12.04
N ILE A 76 37.08 14.19 -12.65
CA ILE A 76 36.13 15.15 -12.09
C ILE A 76 34.75 15.12 -12.78
N GLY A 77 34.50 14.09 -13.61
CA GLY A 77 33.20 13.89 -14.29
C GLY A 77 32.94 14.82 -15.48
N LYS A 78 33.95 15.56 -15.96
CA LYS A 78 33.85 16.45 -17.13
C LYS A 78 34.02 15.66 -18.43
N ASN A 79 33.08 14.77 -18.72
CA ASN A 79 33.15 13.81 -19.83
C ASN A 79 33.25 14.48 -21.20
N SER A 80 32.52 15.59 -21.43
CA SER A 80 32.53 16.31 -22.71
C SER A 80 33.91 16.93 -23.00
N GLN A 81 34.50 17.62 -22.00
CA GLN A 81 35.85 18.18 -22.12
C GLN A 81 36.90 17.08 -22.31
N ALA A 82 36.78 15.98 -21.56
CA ALA A 82 37.66 14.83 -21.73
C ALA A 82 37.60 14.23 -23.13
N SER A 83 36.39 14.05 -23.69
CA SER A 83 36.20 13.56 -25.05
C SER A 83 36.92 14.45 -26.07
N SER A 84 36.73 15.77 -25.97
CA SER A 84 37.38 16.73 -26.87
C SER A 84 38.91 16.67 -26.79
N ASP A 85 39.47 16.47 -25.59
CA ASP A 85 40.92 16.30 -25.42
C ASP A 85 41.41 14.99 -26.04
N PHE A 86 40.68 13.87 -25.88
CA PHE A 86 41.06 12.61 -26.51
C PHE A 86 40.95 12.66 -28.04
N ASP A 87 39.93 13.33 -28.58
CA ASP A 87 39.80 13.56 -30.01
C ASP A 87 41.01 14.34 -30.53
N ARG A 88 41.39 15.41 -29.84
CA ARG A 88 42.58 16.21 -30.20
C ARG A 88 43.87 15.42 -30.11
N VAL A 89 44.02 14.54 -29.12
CA VAL A 89 45.18 13.64 -29.04
C VAL A 89 45.25 12.72 -30.24
N LEU A 90 44.12 12.20 -30.72
CA LEU A 90 44.06 11.29 -31.85
C LEU A 90 44.19 11.99 -33.20
N GLU A 91 43.91 13.30 -33.28
CA GLU A 91 44.31 14.14 -34.43
C GLU A 91 45.83 14.29 -34.52
N LEU A 92 46.51 14.50 -33.38
CA LEU A 92 47.96 14.71 -33.32
C LEU A 92 48.75 13.38 -33.40
N LYS A 93 48.22 12.32 -32.79
CA LYS A 93 48.81 10.98 -32.76
C LYS A 93 47.72 9.92 -32.89
N PRO A 94 47.39 9.50 -34.13
CA PRO A 94 46.27 8.60 -34.42
C PRO A 94 46.31 7.24 -33.70
N ASP A 95 47.50 6.70 -33.44
CA ASP A 95 47.66 5.36 -32.86
C ASP A 95 47.97 5.40 -31.36
N PHE A 96 47.68 6.53 -30.69
CA PHE A 96 47.91 6.64 -29.26
C PHE A 96 46.89 5.79 -28.47
N GLU A 97 47.31 4.58 -28.10
CA GLU A 97 46.51 3.58 -27.39
C GLU A 97 45.76 4.17 -26.19
N GLY A 98 46.43 5.00 -25.37
CA GLY A 98 45.82 5.59 -24.18
C GLY A 98 44.55 6.40 -24.47
N ALA A 99 44.56 7.23 -25.52
CA ALA A 99 43.39 8.02 -25.90
C ALA A 99 42.30 7.16 -26.54
N LEU A 100 42.67 6.18 -27.38
CA LEU A 100 41.72 5.23 -27.95
C LEU A 100 40.94 4.48 -26.86
N LEU A 101 41.65 3.97 -25.84
CA LEU A 101 41.01 3.23 -24.74
C LEU A 101 40.09 4.13 -23.90
N GLN A 102 40.48 5.37 -23.60
CA GLN A 102 39.64 6.28 -22.81
C GLN A 102 38.44 6.77 -23.60
N ARG A 103 38.61 7.11 -24.88
CA ARG A 103 37.51 7.52 -25.76
C ARG A 103 36.53 6.37 -26.02
N SER A 104 37.03 5.14 -26.21
CA SER A 104 36.18 3.95 -26.29
C SER A 104 35.27 3.79 -25.07
N ARG A 105 35.81 3.93 -23.86
CA ARG A 105 35.02 3.85 -22.61
C ARG A 105 33.98 4.95 -22.51
N LEU A 106 34.31 6.18 -22.92
CA LEU A 106 33.36 7.29 -22.95
C LEU A 106 32.22 7.04 -23.94
N ASN A 107 32.55 6.56 -25.13
CA ASN A 107 31.58 6.20 -26.17
C ASN A 107 30.68 5.05 -25.70
N ALA A 108 31.25 4.00 -25.09
CA ALA A 108 30.50 2.87 -24.55
C ALA A 108 29.49 3.30 -23.48
N ARG A 109 29.88 4.19 -22.54
CA ARG A 109 28.97 4.73 -21.52
C ARG A 109 27.75 5.46 -22.10
N SER A 110 27.92 6.04 -23.28
CA SER A 110 26.88 6.80 -24.00
C SER A 110 26.16 5.96 -25.06
N ALA A 111 26.39 4.65 -25.11
CA ALA A 111 25.87 3.73 -26.13
C ALA A 111 26.31 4.04 -27.58
N HIS A 112 27.41 4.77 -27.77
CA HIS A 112 28.09 4.91 -29.08
C HIS A 112 28.93 3.66 -29.35
N TRP A 113 28.24 2.54 -29.57
CA TRP A 113 28.83 1.20 -29.59
C TRP A 113 29.84 1.02 -30.71
N GLN A 114 29.54 1.54 -31.89
CA GLN A 114 30.34 1.33 -33.09
C GLN A 114 31.69 2.07 -32.98
N GLU A 115 31.64 3.33 -32.55
CA GLU A 115 32.81 4.16 -32.30
C GLU A 115 33.67 3.57 -31.18
N ALA A 116 33.04 3.07 -30.11
CA ALA A 116 33.74 2.44 -29.01
C ALA A 116 34.46 1.15 -29.42
N LEU A 117 33.81 0.29 -30.21
CA LEU A 117 34.42 -0.93 -30.75
C LEU A 117 35.56 -0.60 -31.72
N GLN A 118 35.36 0.37 -32.63
CA GLN A 118 36.40 0.81 -33.57
C GLN A 118 37.66 1.32 -32.85
N ASP A 119 37.50 2.07 -31.77
CA ASP A 119 38.63 2.54 -30.97
C ASP A 119 39.37 1.37 -30.28
N LEU A 120 38.66 0.35 -29.79
CA LEU A 120 39.28 -0.87 -29.26
C LEU A 120 40.03 -1.67 -30.34
N GLU A 121 39.48 -1.76 -31.55
CA GLU A 121 40.16 -2.43 -32.67
C GLU A 121 41.45 -1.70 -33.03
N ARG A 122 41.41 -0.37 -33.16
CA ARG A 122 42.59 0.47 -33.41
C ARG A 122 43.63 0.36 -32.30
N ALA A 123 43.19 0.15 -31.05
CA ALA A 123 44.06 -0.10 -29.90
C ALA A 123 44.56 -1.57 -29.82
N GLY A 124 44.26 -2.41 -30.82
CA GLY A 124 44.69 -3.81 -30.86
C GLY A 124 43.98 -4.70 -29.83
N LYS A 125 42.79 -4.31 -29.35
CA LYS A 125 42.06 -5.00 -28.27
C LYS A 125 40.92 -5.90 -28.75
N LYS A 126 40.81 -6.18 -30.04
CA LYS A 126 39.71 -7.01 -30.59
C LYS A 126 39.55 -8.40 -29.95
N SER A 127 40.65 -8.99 -29.49
CA SER A 127 40.65 -10.32 -28.85
C SER A 127 40.42 -10.28 -27.33
N THR A 128 40.34 -9.09 -26.71
CA THR A 128 40.20 -8.97 -25.25
C THR A 128 38.77 -9.26 -24.81
N ASN A 129 38.63 -9.55 -23.51
CA ASN A 129 37.32 -9.71 -22.89
C ASN A 129 36.51 -8.40 -22.95
N ASP A 130 37.16 -7.25 -22.74
CA ASP A 130 36.51 -5.93 -22.81
C ASP A 130 35.81 -5.70 -24.16
N TYR A 131 36.43 -6.11 -25.28
CA TYR A 131 35.81 -6.01 -26.61
C TYR A 131 34.57 -6.90 -26.72
N LYS A 132 34.67 -8.16 -26.29
CA LYS A 132 33.57 -9.13 -26.33
C LYS A 132 32.38 -8.68 -25.45
N GLU A 133 32.67 -8.15 -24.26
CA GLU A 133 31.63 -7.63 -23.37
C GLU A 133 30.93 -6.39 -23.95
N LEU A 134 31.67 -5.53 -24.64
CA LEU A 134 31.12 -4.36 -25.31
C LEU A 134 30.24 -4.76 -26.52
N GLU A 135 30.69 -5.76 -27.28
CA GLU A 135 29.91 -6.34 -28.38
C GLU A 135 28.62 -6.97 -27.87
N ALA A 136 28.68 -7.76 -26.78
CA ALA A 136 27.50 -8.32 -26.15
C ALA A 136 26.53 -7.24 -25.65
N ALA A 137 27.03 -6.13 -25.08
CA ALA A 137 26.19 -5.02 -24.64
C ALA A 137 25.49 -4.29 -25.81
N ARG A 138 26.17 -4.12 -26.95
CA ARG A 138 25.57 -3.60 -28.19
C ARG A 138 24.45 -4.51 -28.69
N ASP A 139 24.70 -5.81 -28.71
CA ASP A 139 23.73 -6.79 -29.20
C ASP A 139 22.52 -6.88 -28.29
N ALA A 140 22.73 -6.84 -26.97
CA ALA A 140 21.67 -6.72 -25.96
C ALA A 140 20.85 -5.44 -26.15
N ALA A 141 21.49 -4.28 -26.38
CA ALA A 141 20.79 -3.02 -26.67
C ALA A 141 19.87 -3.15 -27.91
N THR A 142 20.37 -3.81 -28.96
CA THR A 142 19.60 -4.05 -30.19
C THR A 142 18.43 -5.00 -29.95
N LEU A 143 18.68 -6.07 -29.18
CA LEU A 143 17.65 -7.05 -28.82
C LEU A 143 16.57 -6.44 -27.92
N ALA A 144 16.93 -5.56 -26.98
CA ALA A 144 15.99 -4.83 -26.14
C ALA A 144 15.00 -4.00 -26.96
N LEU A 145 15.50 -3.20 -27.91
CA LEU A 145 14.66 -2.39 -28.81
C LEU A 145 13.77 -3.24 -29.72
N LYS A 146 14.27 -4.42 -30.13
CA LYS A 146 13.47 -5.37 -30.91
C LYS A 146 12.38 -6.01 -30.06
N ALA A 147 12.70 -6.41 -28.84
CA ALA A 147 11.79 -7.02 -27.88
C ALA A 147 10.68 -6.03 -27.47
N GLU A 148 11.02 -4.75 -27.25
CA GLU A 148 10.08 -3.66 -27.02
C GLU A 148 9.03 -3.58 -28.14
N LYS A 149 9.47 -3.54 -29.41
CA LYS A 149 8.56 -3.51 -30.58
C LYS A 149 7.70 -4.76 -30.73
N GLN A 150 8.15 -5.89 -30.18
CA GLN A 150 7.44 -7.18 -30.24
C GLN A 150 6.52 -7.41 -29.04
N GLY A 151 6.55 -6.52 -28.04
CA GLY A 151 5.86 -6.74 -26.77
C GLY A 151 6.47 -7.85 -25.90
N ALA A 152 7.71 -8.24 -26.16
CA ALA A 152 8.45 -9.22 -25.36
C ALA A 152 9.07 -8.52 -24.14
N TRP A 153 8.23 -8.06 -23.20
CA TRP A 153 8.62 -7.13 -22.16
C TRP A 153 9.69 -7.67 -21.20
N GLU A 154 9.63 -8.95 -20.84
CA GLU A 154 10.67 -9.57 -20.00
C GLU A 154 12.05 -9.53 -20.68
N THR A 155 12.11 -9.92 -21.95
CA THR A 155 13.33 -9.86 -22.75
C THR A 155 13.79 -8.41 -22.93
N CYS A 156 12.87 -7.47 -23.15
CA CYS A 156 13.21 -6.05 -23.21
C CYS A 156 13.93 -5.59 -21.94
N VAL A 157 13.36 -5.87 -20.76
CA VAL A 157 13.93 -5.48 -19.47
C VAL A 157 15.28 -6.15 -19.24
N SER A 158 15.39 -7.47 -19.46
CA SER A 158 16.63 -8.22 -19.22
C SER A 158 17.78 -7.74 -20.12
N GLU A 159 17.52 -7.55 -21.41
CA GLU A 159 18.53 -7.14 -22.38
C GLU A 159 18.90 -5.66 -22.23
N ALA A 160 17.93 -4.79 -21.92
CA ALA A 160 18.22 -3.40 -21.60
C ALA A 160 19.11 -3.31 -20.34
N ASN A 161 18.89 -4.17 -19.34
CA ASN A 161 19.74 -4.23 -18.15
C ASN A 161 21.19 -4.60 -18.49
N VAL A 162 21.40 -5.62 -19.34
CA VAL A 162 22.75 -6.00 -19.81
C VAL A 162 23.44 -4.83 -20.51
N ALA A 163 22.73 -4.13 -21.40
CA ALA A 163 23.27 -2.98 -22.11
C ALA A 163 23.63 -1.80 -21.17
N ILE A 164 22.75 -1.48 -20.20
CA ILE A 164 22.94 -0.39 -19.23
C ILE A 164 24.18 -0.59 -18.35
N LEU A 165 24.61 -1.83 -18.08
CA LEU A 165 25.85 -2.09 -17.34
C LEU A 165 27.09 -1.48 -18.02
N LYS A 166 27.10 -1.41 -19.35
CA LYS A 166 28.17 -0.77 -20.13
C LYS A 166 27.82 0.67 -20.52
N ALA A 167 26.54 0.94 -20.81
CA ALA A 167 26.02 2.24 -21.23
C ALA A 167 25.20 2.93 -20.13
N ASN A 168 25.82 3.14 -18.97
CA ASN A 168 25.11 3.66 -17.79
C ASN A 168 24.62 5.12 -17.91
N THR A 169 25.16 5.87 -18.89
CA THR A 169 24.75 7.24 -19.21
C THR A 169 23.84 7.36 -20.44
N ALA A 170 23.45 6.23 -21.05
CA ALA A 170 22.55 6.23 -22.19
C ALA A 170 21.09 6.44 -21.73
N LEU A 171 20.58 7.65 -21.98
CA LEU A 171 19.20 8.03 -21.68
C LEU A 171 18.19 7.11 -22.36
N SER A 172 18.39 6.82 -23.65
CA SER A 172 17.46 6.04 -24.47
C SER A 172 17.25 4.63 -23.92
N LEU A 173 18.31 3.95 -23.48
CA LEU A 173 18.20 2.60 -22.92
C LEU A 173 17.40 2.58 -21.62
N ARG A 174 17.55 3.61 -20.78
CA ARG A 174 16.73 3.74 -19.56
C ARG A 174 15.30 4.07 -19.88
N GLN A 175 15.04 4.90 -20.89
CA GLN A 175 13.68 5.20 -21.34
C GLN A 175 12.99 3.94 -21.90
N THR A 176 13.68 3.15 -22.73
CA THR A 176 13.19 1.85 -23.22
C THR A 176 12.89 0.90 -22.06
N ARG A 177 13.80 0.77 -21.10
CA ARG A 177 13.58 -0.12 -19.95
C ARG A 177 12.42 0.36 -19.06
N ALA A 178 12.31 1.67 -18.83
CA ALA A 178 11.18 2.25 -18.11
C ALA A 178 9.85 1.93 -18.79
N HIS A 179 9.78 2.10 -20.12
CA HIS A 179 8.60 1.75 -20.90
C HIS A 179 8.25 0.27 -20.77
N CYS A 180 9.24 -0.63 -20.90
CA CYS A 180 9.02 -2.06 -20.74
C CYS A 180 8.58 -2.46 -19.32
N HIS A 181 9.09 -1.80 -18.27
CA HIS A 181 8.59 -1.97 -16.90
C HIS A 181 7.12 -1.54 -16.78
N PHE A 182 6.75 -0.39 -17.35
CA PHE A 182 5.36 0.07 -17.34
C PHE A 182 4.41 -0.88 -18.07
N GLU A 183 4.82 -1.43 -19.21
CA GLU A 183 4.05 -2.44 -19.97
C GLU A 183 3.92 -3.79 -19.24
N LYS A 184 4.78 -4.06 -18.26
CA LYS A 184 4.64 -5.19 -17.32
C LYS A 184 3.76 -4.87 -16.10
N GLY A 185 3.41 -3.60 -15.87
CA GLY A 185 2.77 -3.14 -14.64
C GLY A 185 3.75 -2.90 -13.47
N GLU A 186 5.06 -3.00 -13.71
CA GLU A 186 6.14 -2.75 -12.75
C GLU A 186 6.37 -1.23 -12.60
N THR A 187 5.39 -0.59 -11.97
CA THR A 187 5.30 0.89 -11.92
C THR A 187 6.46 1.51 -11.14
N GLU A 188 6.87 0.91 -10.02
CA GLU A 188 7.95 1.45 -9.18
C GLU A 188 9.33 1.34 -9.87
N GLU A 189 9.57 0.23 -10.57
CA GLU A 189 10.76 -0.01 -11.37
C GLU A 189 10.86 0.98 -12.53
N GLY A 190 9.76 1.20 -13.26
CA GLY A 190 9.71 2.22 -14.31
C GLY A 190 9.96 3.63 -13.79
N LEU A 191 9.41 3.98 -12.62
CA LEU A 191 9.70 5.25 -11.94
C LEU A 191 11.16 5.38 -11.51
N SER A 192 11.80 4.28 -11.12
CA SER A 192 13.23 4.24 -10.79
C SER A 192 14.09 4.55 -12.01
N ASP A 193 13.74 4.02 -13.20
CA ASP A 193 14.45 4.36 -14.43
C ASP A 193 14.22 5.83 -14.84
N LEU A 194 13.00 6.36 -14.72
CA LEU A 194 12.74 7.78 -14.96
C LEU A 194 13.53 8.68 -14.00
N ALA A 195 13.73 8.27 -12.75
CA ALA A 195 14.56 8.99 -11.79
C ALA A 195 16.02 9.10 -12.27
N HIS A 196 16.58 8.03 -12.84
CA HIS A 196 17.92 8.04 -13.43
C HIS A 196 17.96 8.91 -14.71
N VAL A 197 16.92 8.87 -15.55
CA VAL A 197 16.78 9.75 -16.71
C VAL A 197 16.86 11.21 -16.27
N LEU A 198 16.13 11.59 -15.22
CA LEU A 198 16.14 12.96 -14.70
C LEU A 198 17.42 13.32 -13.94
N GLN A 199 18.15 12.36 -13.38
CA GLN A 199 19.48 12.62 -12.82
C GLN A 199 20.48 13.02 -13.92
N MET A 200 20.37 12.40 -15.10
CA MET A 200 21.22 12.69 -16.26
C MET A 200 20.75 13.93 -17.03
N SER A 201 19.44 14.16 -17.10
CA SER A 201 18.84 15.29 -17.83
C SER A 201 17.68 15.89 -17.03
N PRO A 202 17.98 16.74 -16.02
CA PRO A 202 16.97 17.33 -15.14
C PRO A 202 15.98 18.26 -15.85
N SER A 203 16.34 18.77 -17.02
CA SER A 203 15.53 19.72 -17.82
C SER A 203 14.36 19.07 -18.58
N LEU A 204 14.28 17.74 -18.62
CA LEU A 204 13.23 17.03 -19.34
C LEU A 204 11.90 17.15 -18.59
N VAL A 205 10.95 17.89 -19.16
CA VAL A 205 9.62 18.14 -18.55
C VAL A 205 8.78 16.86 -18.46
N GLU A 206 8.74 16.07 -19.54
CA GLU A 206 7.83 14.91 -19.65
C GLU A 206 8.04 13.85 -18.55
N PRO A 207 9.28 13.39 -18.25
CA PRO A 207 9.49 12.45 -17.16
C PRO A 207 9.10 13.00 -15.78
N HIS A 208 9.20 14.33 -15.55
CA HIS A 208 8.71 14.90 -14.29
C HIS A 208 7.19 14.81 -14.18
N LEU A 209 6.45 15.08 -15.26
CA LEU A 209 4.99 14.97 -15.29
C LEU A 209 4.54 13.52 -15.07
N GLN A 210 5.18 12.58 -15.76
CA GLN A 210 4.95 11.14 -15.61
C GLN A 210 5.21 10.69 -14.17
N MET A 211 6.41 10.98 -13.65
CA MET A 211 6.76 10.58 -12.30
C MET A 211 5.84 11.19 -11.25
N SER A 212 5.51 12.48 -11.37
CA SER A 212 4.60 13.14 -10.43
C SER A 212 3.22 12.49 -10.41
N SER A 213 2.62 12.30 -11.59
CA SER A 213 1.26 11.78 -11.70
C SER A 213 1.17 10.34 -11.16
N MET A 214 2.13 9.48 -11.51
CA MET A 214 2.13 8.09 -11.01
C MET A 214 2.46 8.01 -9.51
N LEU A 215 3.39 8.83 -8.99
CA LEU A 215 3.64 8.88 -7.54
C LEU A 215 2.39 9.35 -6.79
N PHE A 216 1.76 10.44 -7.24
CA PHE A 216 0.65 11.07 -6.56
C PHE A 216 -0.63 10.22 -6.61
N TYR A 217 -1.05 9.82 -7.81
CA TYR A 217 -2.34 9.14 -8.01
C TYR A 217 -2.20 7.62 -7.97
N SER A 218 -1.23 7.07 -8.71
CA SER A 218 -1.13 5.62 -8.86
C SER A 218 -0.62 4.92 -7.62
N LEU A 219 0.41 5.48 -6.98
CA LEU A 219 0.97 4.95 -5.73
C LEU A 219 0.33 5.57 -4.48
N GLY A 220 -0.40 6.68 -4.62
CA GLY A 220 -1.00 7.39 -3.50
C GLY A 220 0.00 8.17 -2.63
N ASP A 221 1.23 8.34 -3.08
CA ASP A 221 2.28 9.09 -2.39
C ASP A 221 2.24 10.57 -2.79
N SER A 222 1.28 11.28 -2.21
CA SER A 222 1.03 12.68 -2.51
C SER A 222 2.22 13.60 -2.19
N ASP A 223 3.05 13.24 -1.21
CA ASP A 223 4.23 14.02 -0.82
C ASP A 223 5.35 13.90 -1.84
N ARG A 224 5.67 12.67 -2.29
CA ARG A 224 6.67 12.45 -3.34
C ARG A 224 6.20 12.99 -4.69
N GLY A 225 4.91 12.84 -5.02
CA GLY A 225 4.33 13.45 -6.22
C GLY A 225 4.53 14.97 -6.22
N LEU A 226 4.11 15.65 -5.14
CA LEU A 226 4.31 17.09 -5.02
C LEU A 226 5.78 17.52 -5.00
N ALA A 227 6.67 16.74 -4.40
CA ALA A 227 8.10 17.01 -4.45
C ALA A 227 8.63 16.92 -5.89
N GLN A 228 8.13 15.97 -6.68
CA GLN A 228 8.54 15.77 -8.06
C GLN A 228 8.03 16.88 -8.99
N ILE A 229 6.77 17.29 -8.89
CA ILE A 229 6.27 18.39 -9.73
C ILE A 229 6.92 19.74 -9.42
N ARG A 230 7.40 19.94 -8.18
CA ARG A 230 8.23 21.12 -7.86
C ARG A 230 9.56 21.08 -8.62
N LYS A 231 10.17 19.91 -8.80
CA LYS A 231 11.38 19.77 -9.64
C LYS A 231 11.09 20.06 -11.11
N CYS A 232 9.91 19.71 -11.62
CA CYS A 232 9.43 20.10 -12.95
C CYS A 232 9.47 21.64 -13.12
N LEU A 233 8.93 22.37 -12.14
CA LEU A 233 8.92 23.84 -12.14
C LEU A 233 10.30 24.46 -11.90
N HIS A 234 11.20 23.78 -11.19
CA HIS A 234 12.59 24.23 -11.09
C HIS A 234 13.35 24.06 -12.40
N ALA A 235 13.04 23.00 -13.15
CA ALA A 235 13.62 22.74 -14.47
C ALA A 235 13.10 23.73 -15.53
N ASP A 236 11.79 24.02 -15.51
CA ASP A 236 11.14 25.00 -16.38
C ASP A 236 10.05 25.76 -15.61
N PRO A 237 10.36 26.96 -15.08
CA PRO A 237 9.41 27.79 -14.33
C PRO A 237 8.19 28.25 -15.13
N ASP A 238 8.31 28.33 -16.46
CA ASP A 238 7.27 28.81 -17.37
C ASP A 238 6.44 27.67 -17.98
N SER A 239 6.77 26.41 -17.65
CA SER A 239 6.04 25.24 -18.11
C SER A 239 4.58 25.25 -17.65
N LYS A 240 3.67 25.54 -18.60
CA LYS A 240 2.22 25.49 -18.38
C LYS A 240 1.75 24.11 -17.92
N PRO A 241 2.22 22.98 -18.48
CA PRO A 241 1.90 21.63 -17.97
C PRO A 241 2.32 21.43 -16.52
N CYS A 242 3.58 21.74 -16.15
CA CYS A 242 4.06 21.57 -14.77
C CYS A 242 3.22 22.42 -13.79
N ASN A 243 2.93 23.68 -14.14
CA ASN A 243 2.19 24.60 -13.28
C ASN A 243 0.73 24.15 -13.10
N ARG A 244 0.09 23.65 -14.17
CA ARG A 244 -1.28 23.12 -14.10
C ARG A 244 -1.35 21.92 -13.16
N LEU A 245 -0.46 20.95 -13.34
CA LEU A 245 -0.42 19.75 -12.51
C LEU A 245 -0.09 20.09 -11.05
N TYR A 246 0.90 20.96 -10.81
CA TYR A 246 1.26 21.41 -9.46
C TYR A 246 0.07 22.04 -8.71
N ARG A 247 -0.71 22.91 -9.38
CA ARG A 247 -1.88 23.54 -8.74
C ARG A 247 -2.95 22.53 -8.36
N ARG A 248 -3.20 21.53 -9.23
CA ARG A 248 -4.16 20.45 -8.98
C ARG A 248 -3.71 19.57 -7.82
N GLU A 249 -2.52 18.97 -7.91
CA GLU A 249 -1.97 18.11 -6.87
C GLU A 249 -1.85 18.86 -5.53
N ARG A 250 -1.47 20.14 -5.54
CA ARG A 250 -1.39 20.93 -4.29
C ARG A 250 -2.76 21.16 -3.66
N LYS A 251 -3.80 21.37 -4.46
CA LYS A 251 -5.17 21.51 -3.97
C LYS A 251 -5.64 20.19 -3.35
N LEU A 252 -5.45 19.08 -4.08
CA LEU A 252 -5.82 17.74 -3.62
C LEU A 252 -5.06 17.33 -2.36
N ALA A 253 -3.75 17.55 -2.29
CA ALA A 253 -2.95 17.21 -1.10
C ALA A 253 -3.46 17.90 0.16
N LYS A 254 -3.87 19.17 0.07
CA LYS A 254 -4.51 19.87 1.20
C LYS A 254 -5.85 19.27 1.60
N GLN A 255 -6.64 18.78 0.64
CA GLN A 255 -7.90 18.09 0.93
C GLN A 255 -7.65 16.70 1.54
N LEU A 256 -6.62 15.98 1.09
CA LEU A 256 -6.19 14.70 1.65
C LEU A 256 -5.68 14.86 3.09
N GLU A 257 -4.93 15.91 3.40
CA GLU A 257 -4.51 16.22 4.77
C GLU A 257 -5.71 16.45 5.70
N LYS A 258 -6.73 17.18 5.23
CA LYS A 258 -8.00 17.36 5.96
C LYS A 258 -8.74 16.04 6.14
N LEU A 259 -8.76 15.19 5.11
CA LEU A 259 -9.37 13.87 5.18
C LEU A 259 -8.67 12.99 6.22
N HIS A 260 -7.34 12.90 6.18
CA HIS A 260 -6.55 12.17 7.17
C HIS A 260 -6.81 12.66 8.59
N THR A 261 -6.87 13.99 8.78
CA THR A 261 -7.22 14.60 10.07
C THR A 261 -8.62 14.21 10.53
N ALA A 262 -9.62 14.24 9.63
CA ALA A 262 -10.99 13.87 9.96
C ALA A 262 -11.11 12.38 10.31
N LEU A 263 -10.46 11.50 9.55
CA LEU A 263 -10.42 10.05 9.80
C LEU A 263 -9.73 9.74 11.13
N GLY A 264 -8.56 10.33 11.40
CA GLY A 264 -7.83 10.16 12.65
C GLY A 264 -8.61 10.64 13.88
N ALA A 265 -9.42 11.69 13.72
CA ALA A 265 -10.33 12.19 14.75
C ALA A 265 -11.68 11.44 14.81
N ARG A 266 -11.87 10.36 14.03
CA ARG A 266 -13.13 9.60 13.88
C ARG A 266 -14.34 10.48 13.50
N LYS A 267 -14.11 11.60 12.81
CA LYS A 267 -15.16 12.52 12.30
C LYS A 267 -15.68 12.02 10.95
N PHE A 268 -16.31 10.85 10.95
CA PHE A 268 -16.71 10.13 9.73
C PHE A 268 -17.68 10.92 8.83
N SER A 269 -18.57 11.74 9.41
CA SER A 269 -19.45 12.62 8.62
C SER A 269 -18.65 13.62 7.77
N ASN A 270 -17.66 14.28 8.38
CA ASN A 270 -16.80 15.23 7.68
C ASN A 270 -15.92 14.53 6.63
N ALA A 271 -15.40 13.34 6.96
CA ALA A 271 -14.62 12.54 6.03
C ALA A 271 -15.46 12.13 4.81
N ALA A 272 -16.69 11.64 5.02
CA ALA A 272 -17.61 11.26 3.95
C ALA A 272 -17.94 12.45 3.04
N ASN A 273 -18.20 13.64 3.60
CA ASN A 273 -18.45 14.85 2.80
C ASN A 273 -17.22 15.27 1.97
N LEU A 274 -16.00 15.11 2.49
CA LEU A 274 -14.77 15.38 1.72
C LEU A 274 -14.58 14.39 0.56
N MET A 275 -14.92 13.11 0.76
CA MET A 275 -14.70 12.06 -0.23
C MET A 275 -15.78 12.04 -1.32
N VAL A 276 -17.05 12.10 -0.92
CA VAL A 276 -18.22 11.98 -1.81
C VAL A 276 -18.70 13.33 -2.34
N GLY A 277 -18.38 14.41 -1.63
CA GLY A 277 -18.88 15.73 -1.94
C GLY A 277 -20.25 16.01 -1.34
N ASP A 278 -20.77 17.19 -1.66
CA ASP A 278 -22.07 17.72 -1.25
C ASP A 278 -22.66 18.59 -2.38
N SER A 279 -23.59 19.48 -2.08
CA SER A 279 -24.17 20.39 -3.09
C SER A 279 -23.19 21.41 -3.65
N GLU A 280 -22.08 21.67 -2.96
CA GLU A 280 -21.09 22.70 -3.31
C GLU A 280 -19.79 22.09 -3.86
N SER A 281 -19.54 20.80 -3.63
CA SER A 281 -18.30 20.10 -3.97
C SER A 281 -18.57 18.74 -4.62
N THR A 282 -17.84 18.43 -5.69
CA THR A 282 -17.84 17.12 -6.37
C THR A 282 -17.22 15.98 -5.54
N GLY A 283 -16.37 16.31 -4.57
CA GLY A 283 -15.71 15.34 -3.69
C GLY A 283 -14.42 14.75 -4.26
N LEU A 284 -13.53 14.29 -3.37
CA LEU A 284 -12.22 13.75 -3.73
C LEU A 284 -12.28 12.56 -4.69
N ILE A 285 -13.29 11.68 -4.56
CA ILE A 285 -13.42 10.49 -5.43
C ILE A 285 -13.61 10.93 -6.89
N ALA A 286 -14.53 11.87 -7.14
CA ALA A 286 -14.80 12.36 -8.48
C ALA A 286 -13.61 13.15 -9.04
N ASP A 287 -13.00 14.01 -8.21
CA ASP A 287 -11.85 14.83 -8.60
C ASP A 287 -10.64 13.94 -8.99
N VAL A 288 -10.28 12.97 -8.14
CA VAL A 288 -9.18 12.03 -8.41
C VAL A 288 -9.45 11.19 -9.64
N LYS A 289 -10.68 10.71 -9.82
CA LYS A 289 -11.06 9.93 -11.00
C LYS A 289 -10.89 10.76 -12.28
N ALA A 290 -11.34 12.01 -12.29
CA ALA A 290 -11.19 12.89 -13.44
C ALA A 290 -9.72 13.20 -13.74
N ASP A 291 -8.92 13.47 -12.70
CA ASP A 291 -7.49 13.76 -12.86
C ASP A 291 -6.71 12.55 -13.38
N VAL A 292 -7.02 11.33 -12.92
CA VAL A 292 -6.42 10.09 -13.42
C VAL A 292 -6.77 9.85 -14.89
N GLU A 293 -8.03 10.05 -15.27
CA GLU A 293 -8.45 9.91 -16.67
C GLU A 293 -7.74 10.92 -17.59
N GLU A 294 -7.63 12.19 -17.18
CA GLU A 294 -6.88 13.19 -17.93
C GLU A 294 -5.39 12.83 -18.03
N ALA A 295 -4.78 12.37 -16.93
CA ALA A 295 -3.38 11.98 -16.90
C ALA A 295 -3.09 10.73 -17.75
N ARG A 296 -4.02 9.77 -17.83
CA ARG A 296 -3.92 8.61 -18.73
C ARG A 296 -4.03 9.03 -20.19
N GLN A 297 -4.96 9.93 -20.53
CA GLN A 297 -5.08 10.47 -21.89
C GLN A 297 -3.83 11.24 -22.33
N ALA A 298 -3.16 11.89 -21.38
CA ALA A 298 -1.89 12.57 -21.61
C ALA A 298 -0.66 11.64 -21.59
N ASN A 299 -0.82 10.33 -21.34
CA ASN A 299 0.27 9.36 -21.12
C ASN A 299 1.20 9.69 -19.94
N HIS A 300 0.72 10.48 -18.98
CA HIS A 300 1.42 10.75 -17.73
C HIS A 300 1.24 9.62 -16.70
N ILE A 301 0.11 8.91 -16.76
CA ILE A 301 -0.13 7.68 -15.99
C ILE A 301 -0.24 6.52 -16.97
N HIS A 302 0.57 5.48 -16.78
CA HIS A 302 0.49 4.29 -17.60
C HIS A 302 -0.82 3.52 -17.35
N ARG A 303 -1.41 2.92 -18.39
CA ARG A 303 -2.69 2.20 -18.31
C ARG A 303 -2.71 1.02 -17.33
N LEU A 304 -1.54 0.43 -17.08
CA LEU A 304 -1.36 -0.68 -16.12
C LEU A 304 -0.93 -0.20 -14.73
N ALA A 305 -0.68 1.10 -14.56
CA ALA A 305 -0.36 1.63 -13.24
C ALA A 305 -1.59 1.46 -12.33
N PRO A 306 -1.37 1.08 -11.06
CA PRO A 306 -2.47 0.92 -10.11
C PRO A 306 -3.15 2.27 -9.82
N ASP A 307 -4.33 2.23 -9.21
CA ASP A 307 -5.08 3.43 -8.81
C ASP A 307 -5.17 3.52 -7.27
N ASN A 308 -4.05 3.40 -6.57
CA ASN A 308 -4.04 3.24 -5.10
C ASN A 308 -4.73 4.39 -4.37
N LEU A 309 -4.59 5.64 -4.84
CA LEU A 309 -5.27 6.77 -4.23
C LEU A 309 -6.81 6.66 -4.36
N TYR A 310 -7.30 6.27 -5.54
CA TYR A 310 -8.73 6.07 -5.75
C TYR A 310 -9.26 4.92 -4.88
N THR A 311 -8.56 3.79 -4.89
CA THR A 311 -8.88 2.63 -4.06
C THR A 311 -8.96 3.00 -2.58
N PHE A 312 -7.97 3.73 -2.07
CA PHE A 312 -7.98 4.24 -0.70
C PHE A 312 -9.23 5.08 -0.39
N LEU A 313 -9.60 6.01 -1.27
CA LEU A 313 -10.78 6.87 -1.07
C LEU A 313 -12.09 6.06 -1.05
N VAL A 314 -12.21 5.05 -1.92
CA VAL A 314 -13.39 4.16 -1.96
C VAL A 314 -13.48 3.33 -0.69
N GLU A 315 -12.39 2.70 -0.25
CA GLU A 315 -12.35 1.92 0.99
C GLU A 315 -12.69 2.77 2.21
N LYS A 316 -12.12 3.98 2.32
CA LYS A 316 -12.39 4.90 3.43
C LYS A 316 -13.80 5.46 3.40
N THR A 317 -14.41 5.61 2.22
CA THR A 317 -15.82 6.00 2.11
C THR A 317 -16.75 4.88 2.59
N CYS A 318 -16.47 3.64 2.20
CA CYS A 318 -17.17 2.47 2.74
C CYS A 318 -17.06 2.43 4.27
N GLU A 319 -15.85 2.54 4.83
CA GLU A 319 -15.61 2.58 6.28
C GLU A 319 -16.39 3.70 6.97
N ALA A 320 -16.30 4.94 6.47
CA ALA A 320 -16.96 6.10 7.07
C ALA A 320 -18.48 5.92 7.14
N TYR A 321 -19.12 5.46 6.07
CA TYR A 321 -20.58 5.24 6.09
C TYR A 321 -20.99 4.07 6.98
N ARG A 322 -20.18 3.01 7.09
CA ARG A 322 -20.44 1.89 8.02
C ARG A 322 -20.41 2.36 9.47
N GLU A 323 -19.40 3.14 9.84
CA GLU A 323 -19.25 3.72 11.19
C GLU A 323 -20.40 4.66 11.54
N MET A 324 -20.94 5.37 10.55
CA MET A 324 -22.15 6.19 10.70
C MET A 324 -23.47 5.38 10.66
N ARG A 325 -23.40 4.04 10.54
CA ARG A 325 -24.56 3.14 10.35
C ARG A 325 -25.43 3.48 9.14
N MET A 326 -24.87 4.13 8.12
CA MET A 326 -25.56 4.49 6.87
C MET A 326 -25.41 3.37 5.82
N ILE A 327 -25.89 2.16 6.15
CA ILE A 327 -25.66 0.94 5.34
C ILE A 327 -26.04 1.11 3.86
N LYS A 328 -27.19 1.74 3.58
CA LYS A 328 -27.63 1.99 2.19
C LYS A 328 -26.65 2.86 1.39
N LYS A 329 -26.03 3.86 2.03
CA LYS A 329 -25.03 4.73 1.39
C LYS A 329 -23.67 4.04 1.28
N ALA A 330 -23.33 3.18 2.25
CA ALA A 330 -22.09 2.41 2.23
C ALA A 330 -22.06 1.40 1.06
N GLY A 331 -23.22 0.81 0.73
CA GLY A 331 -23.33 -0.30 -0.22
C GLY A 331 -22.56 -0.16 -1.54
N PRO A 332 -22.76 0.91 -2.34
CA PRO A 332 -22.05 1.10 -3.60
C PRO A 332 -20.53 1.13 -3.41
N TYR A 333 -20.02 1.88 -2.43
CA TYR A 333 -18.59 2.01 -2.17
C TYR A 333 -17.98 0.74 -1.59
N CYS A 334 -18.71 0.01 -0.75
CA CYS A 334 -18.25 -1.27 -0.21
C CYS A 334 -18.23 -2.37 -1.27
N ALA A 335 -19.18 -2.36 -2.20
CA ALA A 335 -19.19 -3.26 -3.34
C ALA A 335 -18.03 -2.96 -4.30
N GLU A 336 -17.81 -1.68 -4.61
CA GLU A 336 -16.68 -1.24 -5.43
C GLU A 336 -15.34 -1.53 -4.76
N ALA A 337 -15.22 -1.32 -3.44
CA ALA A 337 -14.03 -1.68 -2.67
C ALA A 337 -13.68 -3.16 -2.82
N LEU A 338 -14.66 -4.07 -2.80
CA LEU A 338 -14.46 -5.50 -3.02
C LEU A 338 -14.11 -5.87 -4.47
N GLN A 339 -14.49 -5.02 -5.45
CA GLN A 339 -14.09 -5.19 -6.84
C GLN A 339 -12.64 -4.77 -7.07
N LEU A 340 -12.23 -3.65 -6.46
CA LEU A 340 -10.88 -3.12 -6.54
C LEU A 340 -9.88 -3.95 -5.72
N VAL A 341 -10.30 -4.36 -4.51
CA VAL A 341 -9.51 -5.14 -3.56
C VAL A 341 -10.38 -6.31 -3.07
N PRO A 342 -10.22 -7.53 -3.63
CA PRO A 342 -11.05 -8.69 -3.29
C PRO A 342 -11.17 -9.00 -1.79
N HIS A 343 -10.12 -8.65 -1.04
CA HIS A 343 -10.06 -8.84 0.40
C HIS A 343 -10.14 -7.52 1.17
N SER A 344 -10.79 -6.47 0.64
CA SER A 344 -10.97 -5.20 1.36
C SER A 344 -11.61 -5.43 2.73
N LEU A 345 -10.95 -4.99 3.81
CA LEU A 345 -11.48 -5.16 5.16
C LEU A 345 -12.84 -4.45 5.31
N ALA A 346 -12.93 -3.21 4.84
CA ALA A 346 -14.17 -2.42 4.92
C ALA A 346 -15.32 -3.10 4.17
N GLY A 347 -15.05 -3.61 2.98
CA GLY A 347 -16.01 -4.34 2.16
C GLY A 347 -16.46 -5.67 2.77
N LEU A 348 -15.53 -6.47 3.31
CA LEU A 348 -15.84 -7.74 3.96
C LEU A 348 -16.68 -7.54 5.23
N LEU A 349 -16.33 -6.55 6.05
CA LEU A 349 -17.08 -6.22 7.25
C LEU A 349 -18.49 -5.67 6.92
N TYR A 350 -18.64 -4.91 5.82
CA TYR A 350 -19.95 -4.52 5.30
C TYR A 350 -20.79 -5.74 4.91
N LYS A 351 -20.23 -6.63 4.09
CA LYS A 351 -20.92 -7.84 3.62
C LYS A 351 -21.34 -8.75 4.78
N ALA A 352 -20.47 -8.90 5.78
CA ALA A 352 -20.79 -9.65 6.99
C ALA A 352 -21.91 -9.00 7.80
N GLN A 353 -21.89 -7.67 7.95
CA GLN A 353 -22.95 -6.93 8.65
C GLN A 353 -24.29 -7.07 7.94
N VAL A 354 -24.33 -6.94 6.60
CA VAL A 354 -25.56 -7.14 5.82
C VAL A 354 -26.08 -8.57 5.97
N ALA A 355 -25.21 -9.58 5.92
CA ALA A 355 -25.60 -10.97 6.14
C ALA A 355 -26.16 -11.20 7.56
N LEU A 356 -25.59 -10.54 8.58
CA LEU A 356 -26.12 -10.58 9.95
C LEU A 356 -27.49 -9.92 10.05
N ASP A 357 -27.69 -8.78 9.39
CA ASP A 357 -28.97 -8.05 9.40
C ASP A 357 -30.08 -8.82 8.64
N GLU A 358 -29.71 -9.74 7.76
CA GLU A 358 -30.60 -10.63 6.99
C GLU A 358 -30.71 -12.04 7.60
N ASP A 359 -30.22 -12.26 8.83
CA ASP A 359 -30.18 -13.55 9.52
C ASP A 359 -29.44 -14.68 8.76
N ARG A 360 -28.61 -14.32 7.77
CA ARG A 360 -27.74 -15.25 7.02
C ARG A 360 -26.43 -15.50 7.78
N PHE A 361 -26.53 -16.08 8.98
CA PHE A 361 -25.40 -16.20 9.90
C PHE A 361 -24.23 -17.02 9.36
N GLU A 362 -24.49 -18.09 8.61
CA GLU A 362 -23.43 -18.92 8.02
C GLU A 362 -22.64 -18.14 6.94
N ASP A 363 -23.32 -17.32 6.14
CA ASP A 363 -22.69 -16.44 5.15
C ASP A 363 -21.84 -15.37 5.83
N ALA A 364 -22.33 -14.81 6.94
CA ALA A 364 -21.58 -13.85 7.75
C ALA A 364 -20.29 -14.47 8.33
N ILE A 365 -20.37 -15.67 8.90
CA ILE A 365 -19.22 -16.39 9.46
C ILE A 365 -18.16 -16.65 8.37
N ARG A 366 -18.55 -17.21 7.21
CA ARG A 366 -17.61 -17.45 6.10
C ARG A 366 -16.92 -16.17 5.63
N THR A 367 -17.68 -15.07 5.55
CA THR A 367 -17.13 -13.76 5.16
C THR A 367 -16.12 -13.25 6.20
N LEU A 368 -16.42 -13.41 7.49
CA LEU A 368 -15.56 -12.98 8.60
C LEU A 368 -14.31 -13.85 8.77
N GLU A 369 -14.40 -15.13 8.43
CA GLU A 369 -13.23 -16.02 8.34
C GLU A 369 -12.24 -15.52 7.27
N SER A 370 -12.75 -15.22 6.06
CA SER A 370 -11.93 -14.61 5.01
C SER A 370 -11.34 -13.26 5.44
N ALA A 371 -12.12 -12.43 6.15
CA ALA A 371 -11.62 -11.17 6.70
C ALA A 371 -10.47 -11.38 7.69
N LYS A 372 -10.56 -12.37 8.59
CA LYS A 372 -9.50 -12.66 9.56
C LYS A 372 -8.26 -13.29 8.95
N GLU A 373 -8.42 -14.09 7.90
CA GLU A 373 -7.30 -14.68 7.17
C GLU A 373 -6.42 -13.59 6.55
N HIS A 374 -7.05 -12.58 5.94
CA HIS A 374 -6.35 -11.50 5.25
C HIS A 374 -6.05 -10.29 6.15
N HIS A 375 -6.76 -10.14 7.28
CA HIS A 375 -6.62 -9.05 8.24
C HIS A 375 -6.63 -9.57 9.70
N PRO A 376 -5.61 -10.34 10.11
CA PRO A 376 -5.60 -11.01 11.41
C PRO A 376 -5.66 -10.04 12.61
N GLY A 377 -5.21 -8.80 12.44
CA GLY A 377 -5.24 -7.74 13.46
C GLY A 377 -6.60 -7.07 13.67
N SER A 378 -7.63 -7.40 12.88
CA SER A 378 -8.94 -6.73 12.99
C SER A 378 -9.74 -7.24 14.20
N GLN A 379 -9.77 -6.44 15.27
CA GLN A 379 -10.60 -6.69 16.45
C GLN A 379 -12.11 -6.68 16.11
N GLU A 380 -12.53 -5.83 15.17
CA GLU A 380 -13.92 -5.75 14.72
C GLU A 380 -14.34 -7.06 14.03
N ALA A 381 -13.51 -7.60 13.14
CA ALA A 381 -13.80 -8.88 12.48
C ALA A 381 -13.93 -10.02 13.49
N GLN A 382 -13.06 -10.05 14.50
CA GLN A 382 -13.12 -11.05 15.58
C GLN A 382 -14.41 -10.93 16.40
N SER A 383 -14.78 -9.72 16.82
CA SER A 383 -16.00 -9.46 17.58
C SER A 383 -17.27 -9.82 16.79
N LEU A 384 -17.34 -9.43 15.51
CA LEU A 384 -18.46 -9.79 14.64
C LEU A 384 -18.55 -11.29 14.41
N GLN A 385 -17.42 -12.00 14.33
CA GLN A 385 -17.43 -13.46 14.14
C GLN A 385 -18.01 -14.17 15.36
N GLN A 386 -17.58 -13.77 16.56
CA GLN A 386 -18.14 -14.29 17.82
C GLN A 386 -19.65 -14.03 17.89
N LYS A 387 -20.07 -12.80 17.57
CA LYS A 387 -21.50 -12.44 17.49
C LYS A 387 -22.25 -13.32 16.49
N ALA A 388 -21.71 -13.53 15.29
CA ALA A 388 -22.32 -14.35 14.25
C ALA A 388 -22.45 -15.82 14.69
N GLN A 389 -21.44 -16.38 15.35
CA GLN A 389 -21.47 -17.73 15.90
C GLN A 389 -22.52 -17.89 17.00
N THR A 390 -22.61 -16.93 17.92
CA THR A 390 -23.65 -16.92 18.95
C THR A 390 -25.05 -16.85 18.32
N LEU A 391 -25.26 -15.98 17.34
CA LEU A 391 -26.54 -15.87 16.63
C LEU A 391 -26.89 -17.15 15.86
N LEU A 392 -25.91 -17.77 15.19
CA LEU A 392 -26.11 -19.06 14.51
C LEU A 392 -26.55 -20.16 15.50
N LYS A 393 -25.86 -20.28 16.64
CA LYS A 393 -26.22 -21.25 17.68
C LYS A 393 -27.65 -21.01 18.17
N ARG A 394 -27.97 -19.76 18.52
CA ARG A 394 -29.32 -19.37 18.94
C ARG A 394 -30.39 -19.69 17.89
N SER A 395 -30.08 -19.51 16.60
CA SER A 395 -31.03 -19.79 15.50
C SER A 395 -31.36 -21.27 15.33
N LYS A 396 -30.44 -22.16 15.76
CA LYS A 396 -30.60 -23.63 15.71
C LYS A 396 -31.24 -24.20 16.98
N GLN A 397 -31.24 -23.43 18.08
CA GLN A 397 -31.77 -23.81 19.38
C GLN A 397 -33.29 -23.63 19.48
N LYS A 398 -33.89 -24.36 20.42
CA LYS A 398 -35.32 -24.25 20.74
C LYS A 398 -35.58 -22.91 21.43
N ASP A 399 -36.52 -22.12 20.89
CA ASP A 399 -36.83 -20.80 21.46
C ASP A 399 -37.82 -20.92 22.64
N TYR A 400 -37.30 -20.97 23.86
CA TYR A 400 -38.11 -21.03 25.09
C TYR A 400 -39.05 -19.83 25.27
N TYR A 401 -38.67 -18.64 24.78
CA TYR A 401 -39.54 -17.46 24.84
C TYR A 401 -40.74 -17.62 23.92
N LYS A 402 -40.53 -18.19 22.72
CA LYS A 402 -41.59 -18.55 21.79
C LYS A 402 -42.51 -19.64 22.36
N VAL A 403 -41.95 -20.62 23.10
CA VAL A 403 -42.75 -21.65 23.80
C VAL A 403 -43.68 -21.01 24.83
N LEU A 404 -43.20 -20.01 25.60
CA LEU A 404 -44.02 -19.29 26.57
C LEU A 404 -44.89 -18.17 25.95
N GLY A 405 -44.71 -17.87 24.66
CA GLY A 405 -45.46 -16.81 23.96
C GLY A 405 -45.12 -15.41 24.46
N ILE A 406 -43.89 -15.17 24.90
CA ILE A 406 -43.42 -13.91 25.47
C ILE A 406 -42.24 -13.35 24.68
N SER A 407 -41.99 -12.05 24.84
CA SER A 407 -40.81 -11.40 24.29
C SER A 407 -39.55 -11.73 25.11
N ARG A 408 -38.37 -11.65 24.48
CA ARG A 408 -37.08 -11.96 25.11
C ARG A 408 -36.67 -10.96 26.20
N ASP A 409 -37.18 -9.74 26.12
CA ASP A 409 -37.05 -8.69 27.13
C ASP A 409 -38.06 -8.82 28.28
N ALA A 410 -38.85 -9.89 28.32
CA ALA A 410 -39.81 -10.12 29.40
C ALA A 410 -39.12 -10.16 30.78
N ASP A 411 -39.71 -9.45 31.73
CA ASP A 411 -39.32 -9.51 33.14
C ASP A 411 -39.76 -10.84 33.78
N ASP A 412 -39.15 -11.19 34.91
CA ASP A 412 -39.38 -12.46 35.62
C ASP A 412 -40.87 -12.66 35.97
N ARG A 413 -41.57 -11.55 36.23
CA ARG A 413 -43.01 -11.56 36.52
C ARG A 413 -43.82 -11.96 35.30
N THR A 414 -43.47 -11.47 34.11
CA THR A 414 -44.13 -11.82 32.84
C THR A 414 -43.88 -13.28 32.49
N ILE A 415 -42.65 -13.77 32.67
CA ILE A 415 -42.29 -15.18 32.48
C ILE A 415 -43.15 -16.08 33.37
N LYS A 416 -43.20 -15.79 34.68
CA LYS A 416 -43.97 -16.57 35.66
C LYS A 416 -45.48 -16.54 35.42
N ARG A 417 -45.99 -15.40 34.95
CA ARG A 417 -47.42 -15.26 34.59
C ARG A 417 -47.76 -16.08 33.36
N ALA A 418 -46.95 -16.00 32.31
CA ALA A 418 -47.13 -16.75 31.07
C ALA A 418 -47.11 -18.27 31.33
N TYR A 419 -46.14 -18.74 32.13
CA TYR A 419 -46.06 -20.13 32.56
C TYR A 419 -47.35 -20.60 33.25
N ARG A 420 -47.82 -19.90 34.29
CA ARG A 420 -49.05 -20.26 35.01
C ARG A 420 -50.28 -20.30 34.12
N GLN A 421 -50.37 -19.36 33.16
CA GLN A 421 -51.45 -19.30 32.18
C GLN A 421 -51.44 -20.54 31.28
N LEU A 422 -50.28 -20.89 30.72
CA LEU A 422 -50.11 -22.02 29.81
C LEU A 422 -50.32 -23.36 30.51
N VAL A 423 -49.80 -23.53 31.74
CA VAL A 423 -50.06 -24.73 32.56
C VAL A 423 -51.56 -24.93 32.78
N LYS A 424 -52.30 -23.86 33.12
CA LYS A 424 -53.75 -23.93 33.31
C LYS A 424 -54.52 -24.27 32.02
N GLN A 425 -53.97 -23.92 30.85
CA GLN A 425 -54.59 -24.19 29.55
C GLN A 425 -54.28 -25.60 29.05
N HIS A 426 -53.04 -26.05 29.22
CA HIS A 426 -52.55 -27.31 28.67
C HIS A 426 -52.50 -28.47 29.66
N HIS A 427 -52.99 -28.29 30.90
CA HIS A 427 -53.11 -29.38 31.86
C HIS A 427 -53.90 -30.58 31.25
N PRO A 428 -53.44 -31.84 31.41
CA PRO A 428 -54.03 -33.01 30.77
C PRO A 428 -55.55 -33.15 30.98
N ASP A 429 -56.03 -32.83 32.19
CA ASP A 429 -57.45 -32.88 32.54
C ASP A 429 -58.31 -31.90 31.73
N LYS A 430 -57.75 -30.74 31.37
CA LYS A 430 -58.47 -29.67 30.67
C LYS A 430 -58.28 -29.76 29.16
N ALA A 431 -57.13 -30.25 28.70
CA ALA A 431 -56.83 -30.48 27.29
C ALA A 431 -57.67 -31.63 26.71
N ASN A 432 -57.93 -32.69 27.49
CA ASN A 432 -58.85 -33.77 27.10
C ASN A 432 -60.28 -33.25 26.86
N ALA A 433 -60.74 -32.28 27.66
CA ALA A 433 -62.04 -31.62 27.46
C ALA A 433 -62.11 -30.74 26.19
N GLN A 434 -60.97 -30.46 25.56
CA GLN A 434 -60.84 -29.67 24.33
C GLN A 434 -60.53 -30.53 23.10
N GLY A 435 -60.60 -31.85 23.21
CA GLY A 435 -60.37 -32.78 22.09
C GLY A 435 -58.90 -32.99 21.71
N VAL A 436 -57.96 -32.55 22.54
CA VAL A 436 -56.52 -32.78 22.37
C VAL A 436 -56.17 -34.15 22.96
N SER A 437 -55.34 -34.94 22.26
CA SER A 437 -54.92 -36.24 22.79
C SER A 437 -54.07 -36.06 24.06
N LYS A 438 -54.15 -37.02 24.99
CA LYS A 438 -53.37 -37.00 26.23
C LYS A 438 -51.87 -36.86 25.96
N GLU A 439 -51.37 -37.54 24.94
CA GLU A 439 -49.97 -37.53 24.53
C GLU A 439 -49.52 -36.14 24.02
N GLU A 440 -50.37 -35.45 23.24
CA GLU A 440 -50.08 -34.09 22.78
C GLU A 440 -50.10 -33.06 23.92
N ALA A 441 -51.01 -33.23 24.88
CA ALA A 441 -51.08 -32.38 26.07
C ALA A 441 -49.83 -32.53 26.95
N GLU A 442 -49.38 -33.77 27.17
CA GLU A 442 -48.15 -34.09 27.92
C GLU A 442 -46.92 -33.51 27.22
N LYS A 443 -46.80 -33.65 25.90
CA LYS A 443 -45.69 -33.08 25.12
C LYS A 443 -45.63 -31.55 25.20
N LYS A 444 -46.78 -30.86 25.11
CA LYS A 444 -46.85 -29.41 25.27
C LYS A 444 -46.50 -28.97 26.69
N MET A 445 -47.02 -29.67 27.70
CA MET A 445 -46.69 -29.41 29.10
C MET A 445 -45.20 -29.60 29.40
N ALA A 446 -44.58 -30.65 28.84
CA ALA A 446 -43.14 -30.86 28.96
C ALA A 446 -42.35 -29.68 28.39
N ALA A 447 -42.68 -29.21 27.18
CA ALA A 447 -42.01 -28.06 26.59
C ALA A 447 -42.20 -26.76 27.38
N ILE A 448 -43.40 -26.54 27.96
CA ILE A 448 -43.69 -25.35 28.80
C ILE A 448 -42.88 -25.39 30.11
N ASN A 449 -42.78 -26.57 30.74
CA ASN A 449 -42.01 -26.74 31.97
C ASN A 449 -40.51 -26.54 31.73
N GLU A 450 -39.98 -27.16 30.67
CA GLU A 450 -38.59 -27.01 30.22
C GLU A 450 -38.25 -25.55 29.91
N ALA A 451 -39.14 -24.84 29.20
CA ALA A 451 -38.97 -23.41 28.93
C ALA A 451 -38.97 -22.56 30.21
N TYR A 452 -39.84 -22.86 31.17
CA TYR A 452 -39.87 -22.13 32.43
C TYR A 452 -38.66 -22.44 33.32
N GLU A 453 -38.16 -23.66 33.33
CA GLU A 453 -36.96 -24.04 34.07
C GLU A 453 -35.75 -23.22 33.63
N VAL A 454 -35.52 -23.11 32.32
CA VAL A 454 -34.41 -22.34 31.77
C VAL A 454 -34.61 -20.83 31.96
N LEU A 455 -35.82 -20.31 31.72
CA LEU A 455 -36.07 -18.87 31.73
C LEU A 455 -36.31 -18.27 33.11
N SER A 456 -36.67 -19.07 34.11
CA SER A 456 -36.91 -18.59 35.49
C SER A 456 -35.65 -18.48 36.34
N ASP A 457 -34.56 -19.15 35.93
CA ASP A 457 -33.24 -19.01 36.54
C ASP A 457 -32.39 -18.00 35.77
N SER A 458 -31.82 -17.03 36.48
CA SER A 458 -31.06 -15.92 35.87
C SER A 458 -29.77 -16.39 35.18
N GLU A 459 -29.09 -17.39 35.74
CA GLU A 459 -27.85 -17.93 35.20
C GLU A 459 -28.13 -18.77 33.96
N LEU A 460 -29.10 -19.68 34.03
CA LEU A 460 -29.52 -20.50 32.89
C LEU A 460 -30.08 -19.64 31.75
N ARG A 461 -30.88 -18.62 32.06
CA ARG A 461 -31.37 -17.65 31.09
C ARG A 461 -30.22 -16.93 30.40
N THR A 462 -29.20 -16.48 31.16
CA THR A 462 -28.03 -15.79 30.60
C THR A 462 -27.21 -16.70 29.69
N ARG A 463 -27.02 -17.97 30.08
CA ARG A 463 -26.32 -18.97 29.25
C ARG A 463 -27.08 -19.26 27.95
N PHE A 464 -28.39 -19.50 28.06
CA PHE A 464 -29.28 -19.69 26.91
C PHE A 464 -29.26 -18.46 26.00
N ASP A 465 -29.38 -17.28 26.58
CA ASP A 465 -29.26 -16.02 25.85
C ASP A 465 -27.86 -15.84 25.28
N ASN A 466 -26.81 -16.52 25.70
CA ASN A 466 -25.49 -16.48 25.04
C ASN A 466 -25.31 -17.57 23.95
N GLY A 467 -26.37 -18.32 23.64
CA GLY A 467 -26.35 -19.42 22.68
C GLY A 467 -25.83 -20.73 23.26
N ASP A 468 -25.84 -20.90 24.57
CA ASP A 468 -25.55 -22.14 25.29
C ASP A 468 -26.83 -22.68 25.93
N ASP A 469 -27.51 -23.62 25.28
CA ASP A 469 -28.76 -24.20 25.75
C ASP A 469 -28.48 -25.38 26.71
N PRO A 470 -28.86 -25.27 28.01
CA PRO A 470 -28.60 -26.30 29.01
C PRO A 470 -29.25 -27.65 28.71
N ASN A 471 -30.32 -27.67 27.90
CA ASN A 471 -31.08 -28.87 27.57
C ASN A 471 -30.87 -29.33 26.12
N ASP A 472 -29.89 -28.77 25.41
CA ASP A 472 -29.56 -29.19 24.05
C ASP A 472 -29.02 -30.64 24.03
N PRO A 473 -29.65 -31.57 23.28
CA PRO A 473 -29.17 -32.95 23.17
C PRO A 473 -27.74 -33.08 22.63
N GLU A 474 -27.29 -32.13 21.78
CA GLU A 474 -25.93 -32.16 21.20
C GLU A 474 -24.86 -31.63 22.17
N SER A 475 -25.23 -30.74 23.11
CA SER A 475 -24.30 -30.21 24.12
C SER A 475 -23.92 -31.25 25.17
N GLN A 476 -24.76 -32.27 25.39
CA GLN A 476 -24.46 -33.41 26.26
C GLN A 476 -23.45 -34.41 25.66
N GLN A 477 -23.18 -34.37 24.34
CA GLN A 477 -22.22 -35.28 23.68
C GLN A 477 -20.82 -34.67 23.46
N ARG A 478 -20.68 -33.34 23.44
CA ARG A 478 -19.37 -32.66 23.33
C ARG A 478 -18.92 -32.11 24.69
N GLY A 479 -18.53 -33.04 25.56
CA GLY A 479 -17.92 -32.92 26.90
C GLY A 479 -17.65 -31.54 27.50
N SER A 480 -18.21 -31.31 28.70
CA SER A 480 -17.68 -30.34 29.66
C SER A 480 -16.61 -31.00 30.54
N GLN A 481 -15.34 -30.87 30.13
CA GLN A 481 -14.20 -30.84 31.05
C GLN A 481 -14.16 -29.44 31.68
N PHE A 482 -14.89 -29.23 32.78
CA PHE A 482 -14.52 -28.18 33.73
C PHE A 482 -14.74 -28.67 35.15
N GLN A 483 -13.63 -28.81 35.87
CA GLN A 483 -13.57 -29.11 37.30
C GLN A 483 -14.22 -27.98 38.10
N GLY A 484 -15.29 -28.31 38.84
CA GLY A 484 -15.89 -27.45 39.85
C GLY A 484 -16.73 -28.27 40.83
N ASN A 485 -16.09 -28.69 41.94
CA ASN A 485 -16.60 -29.27 43.19
C ASN A 485 -17.69 -30.39 43.14
N PRO A 486 -17.36 -31.64 43.50
CA PRO A 486 -18.27 -32.78 43.47
C PRO A 486 -19.06 -33.04 44.78
N PHE A 487 -19.29 -32.05 45.65
CA PHE A 487 -20.14 -32.22 46.84
C PHE A 487 -20.72 -30.87 47.30
N GLY A 488 -22.05 -30.69 47.18
CA GLY A 488 -22.75 -29.58 47.85
C GLY A 488 -24.13 -29.24 47.29
N GLY A 489 -25.17 -29.96 47.73
CA GLY A 489 -26.53 -29.38 47.87
C GLY A 489 -27.59 -29.74 46.83
N GLY A 490 -28.16 -30.95 46.97
CA GLY A 490 -29.56 -31.32 46.68
C GLY A 490 -30.33 -30.58 45.58
N GLY A 491 -30.24 -31.09 44.35
CA GLY A 491 -31.21 -30.85 43.27
C GLY A 491 -31.47 -32.16 42.54
N GLN A 492 -32.74 -32.56 42.46
CA GLN A 492 -33.17 -33.86 41.94
C GLN A 492 -32.80 -34.05 40.47
N GLN A 493 -32.01 -35.08 40.16
CA GLN A 493 -31.94 -35.66 38.83
C GLN A 493 -33.27 -36.40 38.56
N PHE A 494 -34.10 -35.90 37.65
CA PHE A 494 -35.25 -36.64 37.15
C PHE A 494 -34.94 -37.26 35.79
N PHE A 495 -34.61 -38.55 35.83
CA PHE A 495 -34.76 -39.46 34.69
C PHE A 495 -36.26 -39.61 34.39
N PHE A 496 -36.66 -39.41 33.13
CA PHE A 496 -37.98 -39.80 32.64
C PHE A 496 -37.95 -41.30 32.30
N GLN A 497 -38.38 -42.15 33.24
CA GLN A 497 -38.71 -43.54 32.97
C GLN A 497 -40.22 -43.71 32.98
N GLN A 498 -40.72 -44.11 31.81
CA GLN A 498 -42.11 -44.36 31.45
C GLN A 498 -42.71 -45.49 32.32
N GLY A 499 -43.84 -45.22 33.01
CA GLY A 499 -44.65 -46.25 33.66
C GLY A 499 -45.34 -45.81 34.96
N GLY A 500 -46.64 -45.49 34.90
CA GLY A 500 -47.53 -45.58 36.07
C GLY A 500 -48.21 -46.96 36.11
N PRO A 501 -49.01 -47.32 37.14
CA PRO A 501 -49.52 -46.50 38.26
C PRO A 501 -49.35 -47.16 39.65
N GLN A 502 -49.56 -46.39 40.75
CA GLN A 502 -50.55 -46.62 41.84
C GLN A 502 -50.16 -45.76 43.06
N PHE A 503 -51.01 -44.81 43.43
CA PHE A 503 -50.84 -43.95 44.60
C PHE A 503 -51.81 -44.40 45.70
N GLN A 504 -51.27 -44.88 46.83
CA GLN A 504 -52.03 -45.20 48.04
C GLN A 504 -51.21 -44.78 49.27
N GLY A 505 -51.84 -44.06 50.19
CA GLY A 505 -51.32 -43.83 51.55
C GLY A 505 -50.93 -42.38 51.83
N GLY A 506 -51.87 -41.61 52.40
CA GLY A 506 -51.70 -40.20 52.71
C GLY A 506 -50.85 -39.88 53.94
N PHE A 507 -50.55 -38.59 54.12
CA PHE A 507 -50.20 -38.02 55.42
C PHE A 507 -50.69 -36.56 55.53
N LYS A 508 -50.98 -36.21 56.79
CA LYS A 508 -51.84 -35.12 57.30
C LYS A 508 -51.22 -33.72 57.23
N PHE A 509 -52.11 -32.73 57.10
CA PHE A 509 -51.92 -31.34 57.51
C PHE A 509 -51.69 -31.19 59.02
N PRO A 510 -51.02 -30.09 59.42
CA PRO A 510 -51.42 -29.33 60.60
C PRO A 510 -51.72 -27.86 60.24
N GLY A 511 -52.98 -27.43 60.41
CA GLY A 511 -53.27 -26.03 60.79
C GLY A 511 -52.80 -25.81 62.23
N GLY A 512 -52.37 -24.65 62.70
CA GLY A 512 -52.84 -23.28 62.47
C GLY A 512 -53.46 -22.80 63.79
N PHE A 513 -53.01 -21.69 64.39
CA PHE A 513 -53.80 -20.98 65.41
C PHE A 513 -53.47 -19.48 65.49
N ARG A 514 -54.54 -18.70 65.23
CA ARG A 514 -54.82 -17.27 65.48
C ARG A 514 -54.54 -16.28 64.35
#